data_AF-A0A1E5SHA6-F1
#
_entry.id   AF-A0A1E5SHA6-F1
#
_cell.length_a   1.000
_cell.length_b   1.000
_cell.length_c   1.000
_cell.angle_alpha   90.00
_cell.angle_beta   90.00
_cell.angle_gamma   90.00
#
_symmetry.space_group_name_H-M   'P 1'
#
loop_
_entity.id
_entity.type
_entity.pdbx_description
1 polymer ?
#
loop_
_entity_poly.entity_id
_entity_poly.type
_entity_poly.pdbx_seq_one_letter_code
_entity_poly.pdbx_strand_id
1 'polypeptide(L)'
;MFHPIFCYIPWLWSYFYRCDESAVVYTDSNGDFDTEIYYSLFGDHPDLYFWVEAFIDDEWKTVYKPSIPCHTYWNYPCGTEVNINITDPRVRWECTEGIDGKIIWIKTINTGTSVSHIQQNNITGVPIQGRLLNRQGLTDKHENSGNYRRPFGSGLSFVVQFSSELPSNKYTYYRWSYRKLKNADLSNASGDIEEIGNLVQKRYSYIYVDSDGHFHFNYNKVKLGPFDKGAETGLYLIPTESPKEAPFNALELDADWDRNTRTISFDSSLDGDGLYEFILELFDSNGNKVTDIPNEIFQMPHFNTFTPSINAPSVNLRSSGINTCNAFKMVMRIDNSITKAEISKINVDDAEVNPTCCGFVPYKNNSKIEVTFRAYHPQNFADLSFRIKKGTCNDAVQVNKTNAKGMVIGDAITNDGIGYVRNGFSEYSRTFTPADLLGICTSEGQAAFAEHLYVNALATNGNQEINAYDSSKLVAFALEPE
;
A
#
# COMPACT_ATOMS: atom_id res chain seq x y z
N MET A 1 -4.71 32.40 -20.53
CA MET A 1 -5.95 32.59 -19.74
C MET A 1 -7.03 31.65 -20.31
N PHE A 2 -7.27 30.50 -19.66
CA PHE A 2 -8.31 29.42 -19.84
C PHE A 2 -7.78 28.02 -19.47
N HIS A 3 -6.53 27.90 -19.00
CA HIS A 3 -5.80 26.63 -18.88
C HIS A 3 -6.34 25.63 -17.83
N PRO A 4 -6.96 26.02 -16.70
CA PRO A 4 -7.52 25.07 -15.74
C PRO A 4 -8.78 24.32 -16.20
N ILE A 5 -9.52 24.83 -17.19
CA ILE A 5 -10.80 24.22 -17.62
C ILE A 5 -10.55 23.06 -18.60
N PHE A 6 -9.52 23.15 -19.44
CA PHE A 6 -9.19 22.10 -20.39
C PHE A 6 -8.70 20.81 -19.72
N CYS A 7 -8.32 20.86 -18.44
CA CYS A 7 -8.08 19.67 -17.61
C CYS A 7 -9.22 18.64 -17.61
N TYR A 8 -10.46 19.08 -17.83
CA TYR A 8 -11.64 18.22 -17.75
C TYR A 8 -12.20 17.83 -19.13
N ILE A 9 -11.50 18.14 -20.22
CA ILE A 9 -12.02 17.96 -21.59
C ILE A 9 -11.00 17.21 -22.49
N PRO A 10 -10.79 15.89 -22.28
CA PRO A 10 -9.71 15.12 -22.92
C PRO A 10 -9.75 15.05 -24.44
N TRP A 11 -10.95 15.06 -25.02
CA TRP A 11 -11.14 14.93 -26.47
C TRP A 11 -10.66 16.15 -27.26
N LEU A 12 -10.41 17.28 -26.61
CA LEU A 12 -9.85 18.48 -27.23
C LEU A 12 -8.31 18.52 -27.16
N TRP A 13 -7.68 17.67 -26.36
CA TRP A 13 -6.25 17.82 -26.04
C TRP A 13 -5.34 17.70 -27.26
N SER A 14 -5.64 16.76 -28.15
CA SER A 14 -4.87 16.53 -29.38
C SER A 14 -4.90 17.70 -30.37
N TYR A 15 -5.84 18.64 -30.21
CA TYR A 15 -5.96 19.80 -31.09
C TYR A 15 -5.22 21.03 -30.58
N PHE A 16 -4.93 21.11 -29.27
CA PHE A 16 -4.39 22.32 -28.63
C PHE A 16 -3.01 22.14 -28.01
N TYR A 17 -2.66 20.95 -27.56
CA TYR A 17 -1.39 20.69 -26.90
C TYR A 17 -0.46 19.92 -27.83
N ARG A 18 0.65 20.56 -28.19
CA ARG A 18 1.78 19.93 -28.85
C ARG A 18 2.97 20.08 -27.92
N CYS A 19 3.72 19.00 -27.73
CA CYS A 19 4.94 19.01 -26.94
C CYS A 19 6.09 18.73 -27.89
N ASP A 20 7.11 19.58 -27.82
CA ASP A 20 8.41 19.29 -28.40
C ASP A 20 9.29 18.77 -27.26
N GLU A 21 9.99 17.66 -27.50
CA GLU A 21 10.94 17.14 -26.52
C GLU A 21 12.13 18.11 -26.43
N SER A 22 12.25 18.78 -25.28
CA SER A 22 13.33 19.74 -25.06
C SER A 22 14.64 19.06 -24.65
N ALA A 23 14.57 18.00 -23.85
CA ALA A 23 15.71 17.25 -23.36
C ALA A 23 15.28 15.90 -22.78
N VAL A 24 16.18 14.92 -22.83
CA VAL A 24 16.11 13.68 -22.05
C VAL A 24 17.24 13.73 -21.02
N VAL A 25 16.88 13.61 -19.74
CA VAL A 25 17.83 13.61 -18.63
C VAL A 25 17.64 12.38 -17.78
N TYR A 26 18.74 11.90 -17.21
CA TYR A 26 18.76 10.77 -16.29
C TYR A 26 18.78 11.29 -14.86
N THR A 27 18.04 10.64 -13.99
CA THR A 27 18.14 10.88 -12.55
C THR A 27 19.45 10.29 -12.02
N ASP A 28 20.03 10.95 -11.02
CA ASP A 28 21.15 10.40 -10.27
C ASP A 28 20.71 9.30 -9.27
N SER A 29 21.64 8.84 -8.43
CA SER A 29 21.36 7.81 -7.40
C SER A 29 20.40 8.28 -6.30
N ASN A 30 20.13 9.58 -6.19
CA ASN A 30 19.21 10.18 -5.23
C ASN A 30 17.86 10.55 -5.86
N GLY A 31 17.72 10.38 -7.18
CA GLY A 31 16.52 10.75 -7.92
C GLY A 31 16.52 12.20 -8.39
N ASP A 32 17.63 12.92 -8.23
CA ASP A 32 17.78 14.30 -8.69
C ASP A 32 18.11 14.35 -10.18
N PHE A 33 17.66 15.41 -10.85
CA PHE A 33 17.96 15.65 -12.26
C PHE A 33 18.08 17.16 -12.51
N ASP A 34 18.93 17.54 -13.46
CA ASP A 34 19.07 18.92 -13.89
C ASP A 34 19.27 19.01 -15.41
N THR A 35 18.84 20.14 -15.98
CA THR A 35 19.09 20.49 -17.38
C THR A 35 19.08 22.00 -17.54
N GLU A 36 19.86 22.49 -18.49
CA GLU A 36 19.83 23.89 -18.90
C GLU A 36 18.84 24.09 -20.06
N ILE A 37 17.93 25.05 -19.92
CA ILE A 37 17.01 25.47 -20.99
C ILE A 37 17.26 26.96 -21.27
N TYR A 38 17.71 27.26 -22.48
CA TYR A 38 17.98 28.62 -22.92
C TYR A 38 16.71 29.26 -23.47
N TYR A 39 16.27 30.37 -22.85
CA TYR A 39 15.14 31.17 -23.32
C TYR A 39 15.47 32.66 -23.26
N SER A 40 14.72 33.47 -24.02
CA SER A 40 14.96 34.92 -24.08
C SER A 40 14.52 35.60 -22.78
N LEU A 41 15.39 36.45 -22.23
CA LEU A 41 15.13 37.25 -21.03
C LEU A 41 13.96 38.24 -21.19
N PHE A 42 13.55 38.54 -22.42
CA PHE A 42 12.44 39.45 -22.74
C PHE A 42 11.27 38.73 -23.40
N GLY A 43 11.23 37.39 -23.34
CA GLY A 43 10.20 36.54 -23.96
C GLY A 43 9.34 35.78 -22.94
N ASP A 44 8.49 34.91 -23.48
CA ASP A 44 7.70 33.96 -22.69
C ASP A 44 8.63 32.98 -21.96
N HIS A 45 8.25 32.61 -20.74
CA HIS A 45 9.00 31.61 -19.97
C HIS A 45 8.60 30.21 -20.45
N PRO A 46 9.52 29.23 -20.43
CA PRO A 46 9.21 27.89 -20.91
C PRO A 46 8.12 27.24 -20.05
N ASP A 47 7.19 26.56 -20.72
CA ASP A 47 6.20 25.69 -20.09
C ASP A 47 6.77 24.27 -20.02
N LEU A 48 7.00 23.75 -18.82
CA LEU A 48 7.68 22.46 -18.64
C LEU A 48 6.68 21.34 -18.37
N TYR A 49 6.73 20.27 -19.16
CA TYR A 49 5.98 19.04 -18.93
C TYR A 49 6.95 17.87 -18.81
N PHE A 50 6.71 17.01 -17.82
CA PHE A 50 7.59 15.88 -17.52
C PHE A 50 6.86 14.56 -17.68
N TRP A 51 7.56 13.59 -18.25
CA TRP A 51 7.22 12.19 -18.19
C TRP A 51 8.48 11.43 -17.81
N VAL A 52 8.33 10.32 -17.12
CA VAL A 52 9.45 9.51 -16.62
C VAL A 52 9.28 8.09 -17.11
N GLU A 53 10.39 7.56 -17.58
CA GLU A 53 10.55 6.17 -17.96
C GLU A 53 11.57 5.52 -17.03
N ALA A 54 11.35 4.27 -16.68
CA ALA A 54 12.29 3.47 -15.92
C ALA A 54 12.60 2.19 -16.70
N PHE A 55 13.85 1.75 -16.60
CA PHE A 55 14.30 0.52 -17.23
C PHE A 55 13.83 -0.68 -16.41
N ILE A 56 12.81 -1.40 -16.90
CA ILE A 56 12.11 -2.47 -16.18
C ILE A 56 11.89 -3.66 -17.14
N ASP A 57 12.34 -4.85 -16.73
CA ASP A 57 12.27 -6.08 -17.54
C ASP A 57 12.87 -5.91 -18.94
N ASP A 58 14.07 -5.34 -19.03
CA ASP A 58 14.85 -5.14 -20.26
C ASP A 58 14.24 -4.17 -21.29
N GLU A 59 13.26 -3.36 -20.90
CA GLU A 59 12.67 -2.31 -21.75
C GLU A 59 12.49 -0.99 -20.97
N TRP A 60 12.61 0.14 -21.67
CA TRP A 60 12.18 1.43 -21.13
C TRP A 60 10.66 1.43 -21.03
N LYS A 61 10.14 1.44 -19.80
CA LYS A 61 8.72 1.49 -19.53
C LYS A 61 8.38 2.85 -18.96
N THR A 62 7.37 3.50 -19.53
CA THR A 62 6.80 4.70 -18.96
C THR A 62 6.19 4.39 -17.59
N VAL A 63 6.65 5.09 -16.56
CA VAL A 63 6.24 4.93 -15.14
C VAL A 63 5.55 6.16 -14.59
N TYR A 64 5.67 7.30 -15.27
CA TYR A 64 4.95 8.52 -14.97
C TYR A 64 4.68 9.29 -16.26
N LYS A 65 3.41 9.45 -16.63
CA LYS A 65 2.99 10.23 -17.80
C LYS A 65 1.62 10.83 -17.54
N PRO A 66 1.56 11.91 -16.75
CA PRO A 66 0.30 12.51 -16.36
C PRO A 66 -0.35 13.29 -17.51
N SER A 67 -1.53 13.84 -17.31
CA SER A 67 -2.17 14.67 -18.33
C SER A 67 -1.43 16.01 -18.51
N ILE A 68 -1.02 16.32 -19.74
CA ILE A 68 -0.31 17.56 -20.10
C ILE A 68 -1.00 18.80 -19.53
N PRO A 69 -2.31 19.05 -19.74
CA PRO A 69 -2.91 20.33 -19.36
C PRO A 69 -2.85 20.66 -17.86
N CYS A 70 -2.79 19.63 -17.01
CA CYS A 70 -2.85 19.77 -15.56
C CYS A 70 -1.51 19.57 -14.86
N HIS A 71 -0.52 19.04 -15.57
CA HIS A 71 0.79 18.68 -15.02
C HIS A 71 1.94 19.34 -15.80
N THR A 72 1.61 20.32 -16.64
CA THR A 72 2.56 21.31 -17.15
C THR A 72 2.79 22.39 -16.09
N TYR A 73 4.05 22.68 -15.81
CA TYR A 73 4.51 23.82 -15.05
C TYR A 73 4.55 25.04 -15.98
N TRP A 74 3.45 25.78 -15.99
CA TRP A 74 3.28 26.94 -16.87
C TRP A 74 4.15 28.12 -16.43
N ASN A 75 4.79 28.81 -17.37
CA ASN A 75 5.68 29.95 -17.14
C ASN A 75 6.74 29.66 -16.05
N TYR A 76 7.47 28.56 -16.23
CA TYR A 76 8.34 28.04 -15.19
C TYR A 76 9.37 29.09 -14.72
N PRO A 77 9.46 29.39 -13.41
CA PRO A 77 10.46 30.30 -12.89
C PRO A 77 11.83 29.61 -12.82
N CYS A 78 12.78 30.13 -13.59
CA CYS A 78 14.16 29.61 -13.64
C CYS A 78 14.79 29.55 -12.24
N GLY A 79 15.52 28.47 -11.95
CA GLY A 79 16.22 28.25 -10.68
C GLY A 79 15.35 27.77 -9.51
N THR A 80 14.07 27.46 -9.75
CA THR A 80 13.25 26.73 -8.77
C THR A 80 13.37 25.21 -8.98
N GLU A 81 12.91 24.41 -8.03
CA GLU A 81 12.92 22.94 -8.11
C GLU A 81 11.57 22.41 -8.64
N VAL A 82 11.63 21.35 -9.45
CA VAL A 82 10.47 20.55 -9.83
C VAL A 82 10.49 19.22 -9.08
N ASN A 83 9.42 18.93 -8.33
CA ASN A 83 9.26 17.66 -7.65
C ASN A 83 8.29 16.75 -8.44
N ILE A 84 8.79 15.62 -8.93
CA ILE A 84 8.01 14.61 -9.65
C ILE A 84 7.82 13.41 -8.73
N ASN A 85 6.56 13.09 -8.38
CA ASN A 85 6.27 11.95 -7.51
C ASN A 85 5.92 10.70 -8.35
N ILE A 86 6.85 9.75 -8.40
CA ILE A 86 6.65 8.46 -9.07
C ILE A 86 5.86 7.54 -8.14
N THR A 87 4.67 7.13 -8.57
CA THR A 87 3.80 6.21 -7.82
C THR A 87 3.87 4.77 -8.33
N ASP A 88 4.59 4.52 -9.42
CA ASP A 88 4.73 3.19 -10.00
C ASP A 88 5.56 2.28 -9.07
N PRO A 89 4.97 1.21 -8.51
CA PRO A 89 5.61 0.37 -7.50
C PRO A 89 6.80 -0.44 -8.04
N ARG A 90 7.00 -0.46 -9.37
CA ARG A 90 8.15 -1.11 -10.02
C ARG A 90 9.40 -0.23 -9.96
N VAL A 91 9.24 1.08 -9.81
CA VAL A 91 10.36 2.02 -9.67
C VAL A 91 10.85 1.98 -8.24
N ARG A 92 12.09 1.50 -8.05
CA ARG A 92 12.71 1.43 -6.74
C ARG A 92 13.41 2.76 -6.47
N TRP A 93 12.92 3.48 -5.47
CA TRP A 93 13.43 4.77 -5.02
C TRP A 93 14.51 4.64 -3.92
N GLU A 94 14.85 3.41 -3.53
CA GLU A 94 15.74 3.15 -2.40
C GLU A 94 17.20 3.45 -2.78
N CYS A 95 17.90 4.27 -1.99
CA CYS A 95 19.36 4.39 -2.07
C CYS A 95 19.98 2.98 -2.01
N THR A 96 20.76 2.64 -3.03
CA THR A 96 21.43 1.35 -3.18
C THR A 96 22.92 1.45 -2.84
N GLU A 97 23.40 2.61 -2.41
CA GLU A 97 24.81 2.80 -2.07
C GLU A 97 25.21 1.97 -0.84
N GLY A 98 26.49 1.59 -0.79
CA GLY A 98 27.07 0.90 0.35
C GLY A 98 26.91 1.71 1.64
N ILE A 99 26.62 1.03 2.74
CA ILE A 99 26.58 1.64 4.06
C ILE A 99 27.84 1.21 4.78
N ASP A 100 28.60 2.18 5.29
CA ASP A 100 29.79 1.89 6.08
C ASP A 100 29.47 1.45 7.51
N GLY A 101 30.38 0.69 8.09
CA GLY A 101 30.31 0.25 9.47
C GLY A 101 29.56 -1.07 9.63
N LYS A 102 29.00 -1.27 10.83
CA LYS A 102 28.33 -2.52 11.24
C LYS A 102 26.86 -2.26 11.58
N ILE A 103 26.02 -2.25 10.54
CA ILE A 103 24.62 -1.84 10.58
C ILE A 103 23.79 -2.86 9.80
N ILE A 104 22.64 -3.20 10.36
CA ILE A 104 21.56 -3.93 9.73
C ILE A 104 20.38 -2.97 9.67
N TRP A 105 20.10 -2.46 8.47
CA TRP A 105 19.02 -1.52 8.24
C TRP A 105 17.77 -2.28 7.76
N ILE A 106 16.78 -2.42 8.65
CA ILE A 106 15.49 -3.03 8.31
C ILE A 106 14.65 -1.97 7.62
N LYS A 107 14.42 -2.07 6.30
CA LYS A 107 13.88 -0.98 5.48
C LYS A 107 12.38 -1.07 5.30
N THR A 108 11.94 -2.10 4.58
CA THR A 108 10.58 -2.13 4.01
C THR A 108 9.94 -3.52 4.07
N ILE A 109 8.62 -3.53 4.12
CA ILE A 109 7.78 -4.67 3.75
C ILE A 109 7.50 -4.55 2.25
N ASN A 110 7.90 -5.59 1.51
CA ASN A 110 8.10 -5.55 0.07
C ASN A 110 8.92 -4.31 -0.33
N THR A 111 8.45 -3.45 -1.22
CA THR A 111 9.18 -2.24 -1.67
C THR A 111 8.45 -0.95 -1.29
N GLY A 112 7.20 -1.03 -0.82
CA GLY A 112 6.34 0.14 -0.67
C GLY A 112 6.13 0.62 0.76
N THR A 113 6.29 -0.22 1.79
CA THR A 113 5.93 0.15 3.17
C THR A 113 7.17 0.14 4.05
N SER A 114 7.60 1.30 4.51
CA SER A 114 8.68 1.41 5.50
C SER A 114 8.27 0.76 6.83
N VAL A 115 9.19 0.06 7.49
CA VAL A 115 8.91 -0.57 8.78
C VAL A 115 8.62 0.44 9.90
N SER A 116 9.06 1.69 9.74
CA SER A 116 8.74 2.78 10.66
C SER A 116 7.27 3.24 10.54
N HIS A 117 6.63 2.92 9.42
CA HIS A 117 5.21 3.17 9.16
C HIS A 117 4.30 2.03 9.66
N ILE A 118 4.76 1.25 10.64
CA ILE A 118 3.99 0.18 11.28
C ILE A 118 3.88 0.51 12.77
N GLN A 119 2.65 0.66 13.26
CA GLN A 119 2.43 1.00 14.67
C GLN A 119 2.75 -0.18 15.58
N GLN A 120 3.89 -0.12 16.27
CA GLN A 120 4.36 -1.19 17.14
C GLN A 120 3.63 -1.24 18.49
N ASN A 121 3.19 -0.09 18.99
CA ASN A 121 2.58 0.02 20.31
C ASN A 121 1.10 -0.38 20.29
N ASN A 122 0.64 -0.97 21.40
CA ASN A 122 -0.77 -1.27 21.60
C ASN A 122 -1.54 0.02 21.94
N ILE A 123 -1.93 0.76 20.90
CA ILE A 123 -2.70 2.00 21.03
C ILE A 123 -4.04 1.89 20.29
N THR A 124 -5.05 2.56 20.86
CA THR A 124 -6.28 2.91 20.16
C THR A 124 -6.21 4.40 19.83
N GLY A 125 -6.26 4.76 18.55
CA GLY A 125 -6.21 6.16 18.12
C GLY A 125 -7.54 6.89 18.34
N VAL A 126 -7.70 8.04 17.66
CA VAL A 126 -8.97 8.77 17.64
C VAL A 126 -10.09 7.85 17.12
N PRO A 127 -11.29 7.85 17.74
CA PRO A 127 -12.42 7.06 17.26
C PRO A 127 -12.77 7.38 15.81
N ILE A 128 -13.06 6.34 15.04
CA ILE A 128 -13.54 6.42 13.66
C ILE A 128 -15.03 6.10 13.69
N GLN A 129 -15.88 7.04 13.24
CA GLN A 129 -17.34 6.91 13.33
C GLN A 129 -17.82 6.55 14.76
N GLY A 130 -17.20 7.17 15.78
CA GLY A 130 -17.51 6.91 17.19
C GLY A 130 -17.03 5.55 17.73
N ARG A 131 -16.28 4.77 16.94
CA ARG A 131 -15.76 3.45 17.33
C ARG A 131 -14.24 3.45 17.44
N LEU A 132 -13.73 2.72 18.43
CA LEU A 132 -12.30 2.56 18.64
C LEU A 132 -11.74 1.47 17.71
N LEU A 133 -10.58 1.76 17.10
CA LEU A 133 -9.81 0.80 16.32
C LEU A 133 -8.45 0.61 16.99
N ASN A 134 -8.10 -0.64 17.29
CA ASN A 134 -6.75 -0.98 17.73
C ASN A 134 -5.78 -0.86 16.56
N ARG A 135 -4.71 -0.07 16.74
CA ARG A 135 -3.78 0.24 15.66
C ARG A 135 -2.52 -0.62 15.65
N GLN A 136 -2.35 -1.52 16.61
CA GLN A 136 -1.13 -2.31 16.72
C GLN A 136 -0.95 -3.23 15.52
N GLY A 137 0.24 -3.16 14.93
CA GLY A 137 0.66 -3.90 13.74
C GLY A 137 0.06 -3.38 12.42
N LEU A 138 -0.79 -2.34 12.47
CA LEU A 138 -1.32 -1.72 11.25
C LEU A 138 -0.30 -0.74 10.67
N THR A 139 -0.37 -0.56 9.36
CA THR A 139 0.35 0.50 8.64
C THR A 139 -0.57 1.67 8.28
N ASP A 140 0.03 2.84 8.12
CA ASP A 140 -0.53 4.07 7.55
C ASP A 140 -0.12 4.26 6.08
N LYS A 141 0.47 3.24 5.43
CA LYS A 141 0.66 3.24 3.97
C LYS A 141 -0.69 3.46 3.28
N HIS A 142 -0.72 4.26 2.22
CA HIS A 142 -1.95 4.70 1.52
C HIS A 142 -2.91 5.53 2.38
N GLU A 143 -2.45 6.02 3.54
CA GLU A 143 -3.17 6.89 4.44
C GLU A 143 -2.37 8.17 4.70
N ASN A 144 -3.01 9.15 5.34
CA ASN A 144 -2.25 10.24 5.94
C ASN A 144 -1.36 9.71 7.07
N SER A 145 -0.12 10.20 7.15
CA SER A 145 0.86 9.75 8.14
C SER A 145 0.29 9.75 9.56
N GLY A 146 0.49 8.64 10.28
CA GLY A 146 -0.04 8.39 11.61
C GLY A 146 -1.46 7.83 11.65
N ASN A 147 -2.16 7.75 10.52
CA ASN A 147 -3.49 7.14 10.42
C ASN A 147 -3.42 5.64 10.13
N TYR A 148 -2.83 4.88 11.06
CA TYR A 148 -2.69 3.43 10.92
C TYR A 148 -4.04 2.72 10.90
N ARG A 149 -4.42 2.20 9.72
CA ARG A 149 -5.70 1.50 9.50
C ARG A 149 -5.56 0.18 8.74
N ARG A 150 -4.39 -0.06 8.13
CA ARG A 150 -4.24 -1.13 7.13
C ARG A 150 -3.52 -2.35 7.67
N PRO A 151 -4.14 -3.53 7.66
CA PRO A 151 -3.45 -4.78 7.91
C PRO A 151 -2.63 -5.20 6.69
N PHE A 152 -1.71 -6.15 6.90
CA PHE A 152 -0.96 -6.80 5.83
C PHE A 152 -1.66 -8.08 5.39
N GLY A 153 -1.51 -8.45 4.11
CA GLY A 153 -2.06 -9.69 3.55
C GLY A 153 -1.30 -10.16 2.30
N SER A 154 -1.74 -11.28 1.72
CA SER A 154 -1.14 -11.91 0.53
C SER A 154 0.36 -12.25 0.73
N GLY A 155 1.18 -12.11 -0.32
CA GLY A 155 2.62 -12.37 -0.29
C GLY A 155 3.43 -11.20 0.25
N LEU A 156 4.23 -11.46 1.29
CA LEU A 156 5.07 -10.47 1.96
C LEU A 156 6.55 -10.82 1.78
N SER A 157 7.40 -9.79 1.74
CA SER A 157 8.86 -9.96 1.81
C SER A 157 9.45 -8.91 2.74
N PHE A 158 10.52 -9.24 3.47
CA PHE A 158 11.24 -8.26 4.29
C PHE A 158 12.52 -7.84 3.61
N VAL A 159 12.67 -6.54 3.38
CA VAL A 159 13.85 -5.95 2.74
C VAL A 159 14.74 -5.33 3.80
N VAL A 160 15.98 -5.81 3.83
CA VAL A 160 17.03 -5.40 4.77
C VAL A 160 18.28 -5.08 3.97
N GLN A 161 19.00 -4.05 4.37
CA GLN A 161 20.32 -3.73 3.86
C GLN A 161 21.37 -4.01 4.93
N PHE A 162 22.42 -4.73 4.55
CA PHE A 162 23.56 -5.02 5.41
C PHE A 162 24.71 -4.10 4.99
N SER A 163 25.42 -3.57 5.98
CA SER A 163 26.57 -2.68 5.76
C SER A 163 27.84 -3.43 5.34
N SER A 164 28.88 -2.71 4.93
CA SER A 164 30.14 -3.26 4.40
C SER A 164 30.94 -4.10 5.40
N GLU A 165 30.80 -3.91 6.71
CA GLU A 165 31.43 -4.77 7.72
C GLU A 165 30.62 -6.05 8.05
N LEU A 166 29.58 -6.36 7.27
CA LEU A 166 28.77 -7.56 7.37
C LEU A 166 28.79 -8.34 6.03
N PRO A 167 28.92 -9.69 6.05
CA PRO A 167 29.05 -10.56 7.22
C PRO A 167 30.39 -10.41 7.96
N SER A 168 30.41 -10.84 9.23
CA SER A 168 31.64 -10.98 10.04
C SER A 168 31.60 -12.31 10.81
N ASN A 169 32.73 -12.73 11.40
CA ASN A 169 32.76 -13.96 12.22
C ASN A 169 31.70 -13.98 13.34
N LYS A 170 31.37 -12.81 13.90
CA LYS A 170 30.34 -12.67 14.93
C LYS A 170 28.92 -12.70 14.35
N TYR A 171 28.71 -12.20 13.13
CA TYR A 171 27.39 -12.16 12.49
C TYR A 171 27.54 -12.63 11.05
N THR A 172 27.35 -13.93 10.83
CA THR A 172 27.50 -14.58 9.53
C THR A 172 26.14 -14.99 8.97
N TYR A 173 25.24 -15.43 9.83
CA TYR A 173 23.90 -15.85 9.43
C TYR A 173 22.81 -15.07 10.15
N TYR A 174 21.62 -15.10 9.57
CA TYR A 174 20.38 -14.63 10.18
C TYR A 174 19.27 -15.69 10.06
N ARG A 175 18.23 -15.54 10.88
CA ARG A 175 16.98 -16.32 10.77
C ARG A 175 15.79 -15.43 11.06
N TRP A 176 14.74 -15.55 10.24
CA TRP A 176 13.43 -14.99 10.53
C TRP A 176 12.53 -16.05 11.15
N SER A 177 11.86 -15.67 12.23
CA SER A 177 10.82 -16.46 12.86
C SER A 177 9.60 -15.60 13.13
N TYR A 178 8.45 -16.23 13.35
CA TYR A 178 7.23 -15.55 13.79
C TYR A 178 6.60 -16.23 14.99
N ARG A 179 5.72 -15.50 15.66
CA ARG A 179 4.82 -16.03 16.68
C ARG A 179 3.50 -15.29 16.64
N LYS A 180 2.39 -16.03 16.71
CA LYS A 180 1.06 -15.43 16.86
C LYS A 180 0.88 -14.91 18.29
N LEU A 181 0.67 -13.61 18.42
CA LEU A 181 0.40 -12.95 19.71
C LEU A 181 -1.10 -12.91 20.02
N LYS A 182 -1.92 -12.66 19.00
CA LYS A 182 -3.37 -12.52 19.14
C LYS A 182 -4.11 -13.07 17.92
N ASN A 183 -5.31 -13.58 18.14
CA ASN A 183 -6.24 -13.92 17.07
C ASN A 183 -6.78 -12.66 16.38
N ALA A 184 -7.52 -12.84 15.30
CA ALA A 184 -8.10 -11.76 14.51
C ALA A 184 -9.00 -10.82 15.33
N ASP A 185 -9.71 -11.35 16.32
CA ASP A 185 -10.56 -10.61 17.27
C ASP A 185 -9.79 -9.95 18.44
N LEU A 186 -8.46 -10.03 18.42
CA LEU A 186 -7.54 -9.55 19.46
C LEU A 186 -7.55 -10.33 20.78
N SER A 187 -8.23 -11.48 20.83
CA SER A 187 -8.05 -12.43 21.93
C SER A 187 -6.63 -12.99 21.93
N ASN A 188 -6.10 -13.33 23.10
CA ASN A 188 -4.73 -13.85 23.22
C ASN A 188 -4.58 -15.17 22.45
N ALA A 189 -3.47 -15.30 21.73
CA ALA A 189 -3.05 -16.56 21.13
C ALA A 189 -1.89 -17.15 21.94
N SER A 190 -1.76 -18.47 21.92
CA SER A 190 -0.65 -19.22 22.53
C SER A 190 0.24 -19.82 21.46
N GLY A 191 0.61 -19.02 20.46
CA GLY A 191 1.50 -19.50 19.39
C GLY A 191 2.91 -19.75 19.91
N ASP A 192 3.52 -20.84 19.47
CA ASP A 192 4.95 -21.07 19.62
C ASP A 192 5.72 -20.21 18.62
N ILE A 193 7.05 -20.15 18.77
CA ILE A 193 7.91 -19.49 17.78
C ILE A 193 8.16 -20.47 16.66
N GLU A 194 7.84 -20.07 15.44
CA GLU A 194 8.00 -20.87 14.23
C GLU A 194 9.00 -20.22 13.26
N GLU A 195 9.81 -21.04 12.61
CA GLU A 195 10.80 -20.58 11.63
C GLU A 195 10.17 -20.35 10.26
N ILE A 196 10.60 -19.30 9.56
CA ILE A 196 10.20 -19.09 8.16
C ILE A 196 11.30 -19.66 7.27
N GLY A 197 11.13 -20.91 6.82
CA GLY A 197 12.16 -21.70 6.13
C GLY A 197 12.18 -21.61 4.59
N ASN A 198 11.61 -20.58 3.99
CA ASN A 198 11.51 -20.47 2.53
C ASN A 198 12.88 -20.25 1.85
N LEU A 199 13.04 -20.76 0.61
CA LEU A 199 14.25 -20.55 -0.18
C LEU A 199 14.47 -19.06 -0.45
N VAL A 200 15.66 -18.55 -0.11
CA VAL A 200 16.07 -17.18 -0.42
C VAL A 200 17.26 -17.22 -1.39
N GLN A 201 17.13 -16.49 -2.49
CA GLN A 201 18.17 -16.31 -3.49
C GLN A 201 18.39 -14.82 -3.73
N LYS A 202 19.66 -14.40 -3.88
CA LYS A 202 20.03 -13.03 -4.25
C LYS A 202 20.52 -13.02 -5.68
N ARG A 203 19.90 -12.17 -6.51
CA ARG A 203 20.26 -11.95 -7.92
C ARG A 203 21.42 -10.96 -7.99
N TYR A 204 22.33 -11.19 -8.93
CA TYR A 204 23.38 -10.26 -9.31
C TYR A 204 23.41 -10.12 -10.84
N SER A 205 23.81 -8.96 -11.32
CA SER A 205 24.11 -8.70 -12.74
C SER A 205 25.59 -8.90 -12.99
N TYR A 206 25.96 -9.25 -14.22
CA TYR A 206 27.33 -9.34 -14.66
C TYR A 206 27.44 -8.98 -16.14
N ILE A 207 28.66 -8.67 -16.60
CA ILE A 207 28.96 -8.33 -17.99
C ILE A 207 29.64 -9.52 -18.67
N TYR A 208 29.36 -9.71 -19.96
CA TYR A 208 30.10 -10.64 -20.82
C TYR A 208 30.33 -10.02 -22.20
N VAL A 209 31.28 -10.57 -22.95
CA VAL A 209 31.61 -10.11 -24.30
C VAL A 209 31.17 -11.19 -25.30
N ASP A 210 30.45 -10.79 -26.34
CA ASP A 210 30.04 -11.72 -27.41
C ASP A 210 31.19 -12.04 -28.38
N SER A 211 30.91 -12.87 -29.38
CA SER A 211 31.90 -13.25 -30.41
C SER A 211 32.40 -12.09 -31.27
N ASP A 212 31.65 -10.99 -31.33
CA ASP A 212 31.94 -9.80 -32.13
C ASP A 212 32.65 -8.70 -31.31
N GLY A 213 32.88 -8.94 -30.01
CA GLY A 213 33.57 -8.02 -29.12
C GLY A 213 32.67 -6.99 -28.46
N HIS A 214 31.34 -7.14 -28.53
CA HIS A 214 30.40 -6.23 -27.87
C HIS A 214 30.14 -6.65 -26.43
N PHE A 215 30.00 -5.65 -25.55
CA PHE A 215 29.62 -5.86 -24.16
C PHE A 215 28.11 -6.07 -24.02
N HIS A 216 27.73 -7.09 -23.28
CA HIS A 216 26.36 -7.43 -22.90
C HIS A 216 26.27 -7.61 -21.39
N PHE A 217 25.09 -7.43 -20.82
CA PHE A 217 24.82 -7.78 -19.43
C PHE A 217 23.90 -9.01 -19.35
N ASN A 218 24.03 -9.77 -18.28
CA ASN A 218 23.10 -10.84 -17.94
C ASN A 218 23.01 -10.95 -16.41
N TYR A 219 22.23 -11.91 -15.93
CA TYR A 219 21.96 -12.08 -14.51
C TYR A 219 22.16 -13.52 -14.07
N ASN A 220 22.64 -13.66 -12.85
CA ASN A 220 22.72 -14.95 -12.17
C ASN A 220 22.25 -14.78 -10.73
N LYS A 221 22.24 -15.86 -9.95
CA LYS A 221 21.72 -15.86 -8.59
C LYS A 221 22.48 -16.81 -7.69
N VAL A 222 22.66 -16.40 -6.45
CA VAL A 222 23.23 -17.24 -5.39
C VAL A 222 22.17 -17.57 -4.34
N LYS A 223 22.28 -18.74 -3.73
CA LYS A 223 21.43 -19.14 -2.61
C LYS A 223 21.94 -18.48 -1.32
N LEU A 224 21.05 -17.78 -0.60
CA LEU A 224 21.34 -17.27 0.74
C LEU A 224 20.92 -18.24 1.84
N GLY A 225 19.89 -19.07 1.62
CA GLY A 225 19.45 -20.07 2.58
C GLY A 225 18.14 -20.73 2.14
N PRO A 226 17.64 -21.72 2.89
CA PRO A 226 18.15 -22.17 4.18
C PRO A 226 19.43 -23.02 4.08
N PHE A 227 20.27 -22.95 5.12
CA PHE A 227 21.45 -23.78 5.38
C PHE A 227 21.42 -24.29 6.82
N ASP A 228 21.93 -25.49 7.04
CA ASP A 228 22.12 -26.04 8.39
C ASP A 228 23.57 -25.84 8.82
N LYS A 229 23.76 -25.40 10.07
CA LYS A 229 25.09 -25.10 10.61
C LYS A 229 25.16 -25.45 12.09
N GLY A 230 26.02 -26.41 12.41
CA GLY A 230 26.14 -26.91 13.79
C GLY A 230 24.84 -27.60 14.23
N ALA A 231 24.26 -27.13 15.32
CA ALA A 231 22.98 -27.62 15.84
C ALA A 231 21.76 -26.84 15.32
N GLU A 232 21.97 -25.71 14.65
CA GLU A 232 20.89 -24.87 14.13
C GLU A 232 20.59 -25.22 12.67
N THR A 233 19.30 -25.22 12.34
CA THR A 233 18.79 -25.46 10.99
C THR A 233 18.18 -24.19 10.42
N GLY A 234 18.00 -24.13 9.10
CA GLY A 234 17.20 -23.06 8.50
C GLY A 234 17.86 -21.67 8.54
N LEU A 235 19.19 -21.58 8.57
CA LEU A 235 19.93 -20.31 8.62
C LEU A 235 20.15 -19.71 7.23
N TYR A 236 20.28 -18.39 7.18
CA TYR A 236 20.51 -17.64 5.95
C TYR A 236 21.80 -16.84 6.03
N LEU A 237 22.66 -16.93 5.01
CA LEU A 237 23.86 -16.14 4.88
C LEU A 237 23.52 -14.66 4.72
N ILE A 238 24.17 -13.82 5.53
CA ILE A 238 24.22 -12.39 5.28
C ILE A 238 25.05 -12.17 4.00
N PRO A 239 24.51 -11.50 2.97
CA PRO A 239 25.26 -11.22 1.75
C PRO A 239 26.40 -10.26 2.04
N THR A 240 27.53 -10.48 1.35
CA THR A 240 28.69 -9.58 1.33
C THR A 240 28.38 -8.29 0.59
N GLU A 241 29.32 -7.35 0.59
CA GLU A 241 29.20 -6.15 -0.22
C GLU A 241 29.13 -6.52 -1.71
N SER A 242 30.06 -7.37 -2.18
CA SER A 242 30.10 -7.85 -3.56
C SER A 242 29.80 -9.35 -3.67
N PRO A 243 29.11 -9.82 -4.74
CA PRO A 243 28.96 -11.25 -5.03
C PRO A 243 30.29 -11.97 -5.30
N LYS A 244 31.36 -11.24 -5.64
CA LYS A 244 32.68 -11.80 -5.91
C LYS A 244 33.41 -12.25 -4.64
N GLU A 245 32.95 -11.80 -3.47
CA GLU A 245 33.57 -12.13 -2.19
C GLU A 245 33.11 -13.50 -1.67
N ALA A 246 33.94 -14.10 -0.82
CA ALA A 246 33.58 -15.33 -0.12
C ALA A 246 32.39 -15.06 0.83
N PRO A 247 31.43 -15.97 0.95
CA PRO A 247 31.44 -17.35 0.44
C PRO A 247 30.90 -17.52 -0.99
N PHE A 248 30.42 -16.46 -1.64
CA PHE A 248 29.70 -16.55 -2.90
C PHE A 248 30.63 -16.74 -4.10
N ASN A 249 31.78 -16.05 -4.12
CA ASN A 249 32.85 -16.21 -5.09
C ASN A 249 32.36 -16.20 -6.56
N ALA A 250 31.46 -15.28 -6.91
CA ALA A 250 31.01 -15.11 -8.29
C ALA A 250 32.20 -14.86 -9.21
N LEU A 251 32.28 -15.61 -10.31
CA LEU A 251 33.41 -15.61 -11.23
C LEU A 251 33.18 -14.69 -12.44
N GLU A 252 31.94 -14.25 -12.63
CA GLU A 252 31.57 -13.44 -13.78
C GLU A 252 32.18 -12.02 -13.72
N LEU A 253 32.52 -11.50 -14.91
CA LEU A 253 33.08 -10.16 -15.06
C LEU A 253 32.06 -9.12 -14.56
N ASP A 254 32.54 -8.16 -13.76
CA ASP A 254 31.71 -7.09 -13.18
C ASP A 254 30.42 -7.57 -12.51
N ALA A 255 30.47 -8.77 -11.89
CA ALA A 255 29.41 -9.26 -11.03
C ALA A 255 29.16 -8.27 -9.86
N ASP A 256 27.93 -7.76 -9.78
CA ASP A 256 27.47 -6.85 -8.73
C ASP A 256 25.97 -7.05 -8.43
N TRP A 257 25.55 -6.69 -7.22
CA TRP A 257 24.14 -6.80 -6.80
C TRP A 257 23.63 -5.55 -6.12
N ASP A 258 22.30 -5.41 -6.13
CA ASP A 258 21.59 -4.45 -5.29
C ASP A 258 21.95 -4.67 -3.81
N ARG A 259 22.30 -3.60 -3.09
CA ARG A 259 22.64 -3.68 -1.66
C ARG A 259 21.43 -4.05 -0.81
N ASN A 260 20.21 -3.77 -1.27
CA ASN A 260 19.01 -4.24 -0.59
C ASN A 260 18.84 -5.76 -0.78
N THR A 261 18.41 -6.43 0.29
CA THR A 261 18.25 -7.87 0.33
C THR A 261 16.84 -8.22 0.76
N ARG A 262 16.11 -8.94 -0.10
CA ARG A 262 14.92 -9.67 0.33
C ARG A 262 15.38 -10.83 1.21
N THR A 263 15.30 -10.63 2.52
CA THR A 263 15.82 -11.57 3.52
C THR A 263 14.88 -12.74 3.78
N ILE A 264 13.59 -12.55 3.53
CA ILE A 264 12.61 -13.62 3.51
C ILE A 264 11.41 -13.19 2.67
N SER A 265 10.75 -14.17 2.06
CA SER A 265 9.46 -14.00 1.39
C SER A 265 8.53 -15.14 1.82
N PHE A 266 7.27 -14.85 2.12
CA PHE A 266 6.30 -15.83 2.59
C PHE A 266 4.87 -15.41 2.27
N ASP A 267 3.96 -16.38 2.25
CA ASP A 267 2.52 -16.13 2.21
C ASP A 267 2.02 -15.80 3.60
N SER A 268 1.24 -14.73 3.74
CA SER A 268 0.68 -14.32 5.03
C SER A 268 -0.44 -15.22 5.55
N SER A 269 -0.81 -16.28 4.83
CA SER A 269 -1.63 -17.41 5.29
C SER A 269 -0.86 -18.29 6.28
N LEU A 270 -0.44 -17.69 7.40
CA LEU A 270 0.20 -18.34 8.54
C LEU A 270 -0.86 -19.15 9.33
N ASP A 271 -0.84 -19.10 10.66
CA ASP A 271 -1.87 -19.71 11.53
C ASP A 271 -3.18 -18.89 11.57
N GLY A 272 -3.65 -18.44 10.39
CA GLY A 272 -4.82 -17.59 10.20
C GLY A 272 -4.62 -16.11 10.56
N ASP A 273 -5.67 -15.30 10.44
CA ASP A 273 -5.58 -13.85 10.67
C ASP A 273 -5.29 -13.52 12.15
N GLY A 274 -4.62 -12.40 12.40
CA GLY A 274 -4.23 -12.01 13.76
C GLY A 274 -3.08 -11.01 13.88
N LEU A 275 -2.55 -10.89 15.09
CA LEU A 275 -1.36 -10.10 15.39
C LEU A 275 -0.15 -11.02 15.51
N TYR A 276 0.90 -10.72 14.77
CA TYR A 276 2.11 -11.52 14.71
C TYR A 276 3.33 -10.71 15.12
N GLU A 277 4.23 -11.33 15.88
CA GLU A 277 5.59 -10.82 16.13
C GLU A 277 6.54 -11.54 15.17
N PHE A 278 7.25 -10.79 14.34
CA PHE A 278 8.33 -11.27 13.48
C PHE A 278 9.66 -10.93 14.11
N ILE A 279 10.61 -11.87 14.09
CA ILE A 279 11.84 -11.80 14.87
C ILE A 279 13.02 -12.14 13.97
N LEU A 280 14.00 -11.24 13.92
CA LEU A 280 15.27 -11.40 13.21
C LEU A 280 16.37 -11.71 14.20
N GLU A 281 16.87 -12.94 14.17
CA GLU A 281 17.95 -13.43 15.02
C GLU A 281 19.26 -13.51 14.22
N LEU A 282 20.40 -13.28 14.87
CA LEU A 282 21.74 -13.35 14.26
C LEU A 282 22.54 -14.53 14.82
N PHE A 283 23.41 -15.11 13.99
CA PHE A 283 24.25 -16.26 14.33
C PHE A 283 25.69 -16.05 13.87
N ASP A 284 26.62 -16.61 14.63
CA ASP A 284 28.06 -16.56 14.33
C ASP A 284 28.46 -17.52 13.20
N SER A 285 29.74 -17.52 12.82
CA SER A 285 30.26 -18.39 11.74
C SER A 285 30.20 -19.89 12.04
N ASN A 286 29.98 -20.29 13.29
CA ASN A 286 29.78 -21.67 13.72
C ASN A 286 28.31 -22.06 13.80
N GLY A 287 27.39 -21.12 13.56
CA GLY A 287 25.95 -21.32 13.68
C GLY A 287 25.41 -21.14 15.10
N ASN A 288 26.18 -20.61 16.05
CA ASN A 288 25.66 -20.32 17.38
C ASN A 288 24.85 -19.02 17.37
N LYS A 289 23.69 -19.04 18.02
CA LYS A 289 22.88 -17.83 18.20
C LYS A 289 23.64 -16.77 19.01
N VAL A 290 23.64 -15.55 18.50
CA VAL A 290 24.29 -14.42 19.15
C VAL A 290 23.30 -13.69 20.04
N THR A 291 23.68 -13.47 21.30
CA THR A 291 23.00 -12.60 22.25
C THR A 291 23.84 -11.36 22.52
N ASP A 292 23.33 -10.43 23.33
CA ASP A 292 24.05 -9.22 23.75
C ASP A 292 24.55 -8.39 22.55
N ILE A 293 23.69 -8.29 21.54
CA ILE A 293 23.92 -7.54 20.32
C ILE A 293 23.77 -6.04 20.64
N PRO A 294 24.74 -5.17 20.31
CA PRO A 294 24.60 -3.74 20.52
C PRO A 294 23.34 -3.20 19.82
N ASN A 295 22.54 -2.41 20.53
CA ASN A 295 21.25 -1.93 20.04
C ASN A 295 21.38 -1.13 18.73
N GLU A 296 22.46 -0.35 18.61
CA GLU A 296 22.78 0.49 17.47
C GLU A 296 23.07 -0.28 16.16
N ILE A 297 23.28 -1.61 16.24
CA ILE A 297 23.44 -2.42 15.02
C ILE A 297 22.14 -2.43 14.20
N PHE A 298 20.99 -2.40 14.87
CA PHE A 298 19.69 -2.46 14.21
C PHE A 298 19.20 -1.05 13.97
N GLN A 299 19.00 -0.71 12.70
CA GLN A 299 18.52 0.58 12.27
C GLN A 299 17.22 0.45 11.49
N MET A 300 16.45 1.53 11.47
CA MET A 300 15.19 1.67 10.75
C MET A 300 15.16 3.01 10.00
N PRO A 301 14.32 3.16 8.97
CA PRO A 301 14.17 4.44 8.28
C PRO A 301 13.64 5.54 9.21
N HIS A 302 14.03 6.79 8.98
CA HIS A 302 13.35 7.90 9.63
C HIS A 302 11.88 7.94 9.19
N PHE A 303 10.96 8.19 10.13
CA PHE A 303 9.52 8.10 9.86
C PHE A 303 9.05 9.06 8.76
N ASN A 304 9.51 10.31 8.74
CA ASN A 304 8.99 11.31 7.79
C ASN A 304 9.70 11.34 6.44
N THR A 305 10.98 10.97 6.43
CA THR A 305 11.89 11.25 5.32
C THR A 305 12.58 9.99 4.81
N PHE A 306 12.36 8.84 5.47
CA PHE A 306 13.05 7.56 5.28
C PHE A 306 14.55 7.58 5.57
N THR A 307 15.25 8.64 5.17
CA THR A 307 16.65 8.93 5.49
C THR A 307 16.76 10.19 6.37
N PRO A 308 17.82 10.34 7.18
CA PRO A 308 18.84 9.33 7.48
C PRO A 308 18.23 8.12 8.20
N SER A 309 18.99 7.03 8.31
CA SER A 309 18.60 5.93 9.20
C SER A 309 18.59 6.40 10.66
N ILE A 310 17.80 5.73 11.49
CA ILE A 310 17.75 5.93 12.94
C ILE A 310 17.97 4.60 13.64
N ASN A 311 18.49 4.64 14.86
CA ASN A 311 18.55 3.44 15.71
C ASN A 311 17.13 2.90 15.93
N ALA A 312 16.99 1.57 15.84
CA ALA A 312 15.72 0.92 16.13
C ALA A 312 15.30 1.24 17.58
N PRO A 313 14.07 1.72 17.82
CA PRO A 313 13.60 2.00 19.17
C PRO A 313 13.44 0.70 19.97
N SER A 314 13.44 0.80 21.30
CA SER A 314 13.37 -0.37 22.20
C SER A 314 12.16 -1.27 21.95
N VAL A 315 11.03 -0.73 21.46
CA VAL A 315 9.84 -1.51 21.09
C VAL A 315 10.10 -2.49 19.94
N ASN A 316 11.10 -2.20 19.10
CA ASN A 316 11.56 -3.05 18.00
C ASN A 316 12.74 -3.95 18.37
N LEU A 317 13.13 -4.01 19.65
CA LEU A 317 14.24 -4.83 20.13
C LEU A 317 13.72 -5.86 21.13
N ARG A 318 14.17 -7.12 20.97
CA ARG A 318 13.80 -8.22 21.86
C ARG A 318 14.80 -8.34 22.99
N SER A 319 14.29 -8.46 24.22
CA SER A 319 15.10 -8.51 25.45
C SER A 319 16.08 -7.33 25.55
N SER A 320 15.63 -6.13 25.16
CA SER A 320 16.45 -4.92 25.21
C SER A 320 16.85 -4.60 26.65
N GLY A 321 18.15 -4.72 26.94
CA GLY A 321 18.82 -4.07 28.06
C GLY A 321 19.19 -2.62 27.71
N ILE A 322 20.06 -2.02 28.52
CA ILE A 322 20.42 -0.59 28.38
C ILE A 322 21.13 -0.29 27.05
N ASN A 323 21.97 -1.21 26.55
CA ASN A 323 22.75 -1.04 25.32
C ASN A 323 22.72 -2.29 24.42
N THR A 324 22.11 -3.39 24.86
CA THR A 324 22.13 -4.66 24.13
C THR A 324 20.76 -5.27 23.99
N CYS A 325 20.59 -6.09 22.97
CA CYS A 325 19.39 -6.86 22.69
C CYS A 325 19.75 -8.26 22.18
N ASN A 326 18.75 -9.12 22.02
CA ASN A 326 18.96 -10.48 21.50
C ASN A 326 18.50 -10.65 20.05
N ALA A 327 17.66 -9.73 19.55
CA ALA A 327 17.09 -9.78 18.21
C ALA A 327 16.38 -8.46 17.89
N PHE A 328 16.23 -8.18 16.59
CA PHE A 328 15.23 -7.23 16.14
C PHE A 328 13.86 -7.89 16.12
N LYS A 329 12.81 -7.12 16.41
CA LYS A 329 11.44 -7.56 16.29
C LYS A 329 10.54 -6.48 15.68
N MET A 330 9.47 -6.93 15.04
CA MET A 330 8.38 -6.07 14.63
C MET A 330 7.06 -6.80 14.77
N VAL A 331 6.02 -6.06 15.13
CA VAL A 331 4.67 -6.56 15.22
C VAL A 331 3.89 -6.11 13.98
N MET A 332 3.19 -7.04 13.33
CA MET A 332 2.37 -6.78 12.16
C MET A 332 0.99 -7.42 12.33
N ARG A 333 -0.04 -6.69 11.87
CA ARG A 333 -1.40 -7.20 11.77
C ARG A 333 -1.54 -7.91 10.44
N ILE A 334 -1.93 -9.18 10.46
CA ILE A 334 -2.22 -9.96 9.27
C ILE A 334 -3.74 -10.15 9.14
N ASP A 335 -4.28 -9.85 7.97
CA ASP A 335 -5.68 -10.05 7.61
C ASP A 335 -5.83 -10.36 6.12
N ASN A 336 -6.26 -11.60 5.82
CA ASN A 336 -6.53 -12.08 4.46
C ASN A 336 -8.04 -12.25 4.19
N SER A 337 -8.90 -11.65 5.03
CA SER A 337 -10.34 -11.79 4.91
C SER A 337 -10.89 -10.99 3.72
N ILE A 338 -11.85 -11.59 3.01
CA ILE A 338 -12.59 -10.90 1.95
C ILE A 338 -13.78 -10.14 2.52
N THR A 339 -14.14 -9.06 1.84
CA THR A 339 -15.33 -8.27 2.15
C THR A 339 -16.61 -8.94 1.64
N LYS A 340 -17.77 -8.40 2.02
CA LYS A 340 -19.08 -8.73 1.44
C LYS A 340 -19.88 -7.47 1.17
N ALA A 341 -20.57 -7.47 0.03
CA ALA A 341 -21.46 -6.40 -0.42
C ALA A 341 -22.81 -6.99 -0.84
N GLU A 342 -23.88 -6.58 -0.18
CA GLU A 342 -25.26 -6.97 -0.51
C GLU A 342 -26.14 -5.72 -0.51
N ILE A 343 -27.13 -5.66 -1.40
CA ILE A 343 -28.14 -4.59 -1.43
C ILE A 343 -29.49 -5.29 -1.32
N SER A 344 -30.26 -4.89 -0.31
CA SER A 344 -31.60 -5.43 -0.09
C SER A 344 -32.57 -4.77 -1.05
N LYS A 345 -33.73 -5.41 -1.26
CA LYS A 345 -34.81 -4.77 -1.99
C LYS A 345 -35.36 -3.59 -1.20
N ILE A 346 -35.96 -2.64 -1.91
CA ILE A 346 -36.58 -1.46 -1.31
C ILE A 346 -37.83 -1.88 -0.53
N ASN A 347 -37.89 -1.45 0.72
CA ASN A 347 -39.08 -1.55 1.55
C ASN A 347 -39.88 -0.25 1.46
N VAL A 348 -41.20 -0.38 1.32
CA VAL A 348 -42.15 0.74 1.36
C VAL A 348 -43.14 0.47 2.48
N ASP A 349 -43.23 1.40 3.44
CA ASP A 349 -44.15 1.32 4.57
C ASP A 349 -44.06 -0.03 5.33
N ASP A 350 -42.82 -0.43 5.63
CA ASP A 350 -42.45 -1.67 6.35
C ASP A 350 -42.76 -2.98 5.59
N ALA A 351 -43.03 -2.90 4.28
CA ALA A 351 -43.25 -4.06 3.41
C ALA A 351 -42.32 -4.06 2.19
N GLU A 352 -41.80 -5.25 1.83
CA GLU A 352 -41.10 -5.43 0.56
C GLU A 352 -42.12 -5.39 -0.59
N VAL A 353 -42.18 -4.26 -1.32
CA VAL A 353 -43.19 -4.04 -2.38
C VAL A 353 -42.69 -4.43 -3.77
N ASN A 354 -41.45 -4.89 -3.91
CA ASN A 354 -40.88 -5.33 -5.18
C ASN A 354 -40.62 -6.85 -5.20
N PRO A 355 -41.67 -7.68 -5.38
CA PRO A 355 -41.54 -9.13 -5.40
C PRO A 355 -40.92 -9.67 -6.70
N THR A 356 -40.72 -8.84 -7.73
CA THR A 356 -40.29 -9.29 -9.08
C THR A 356 -38.89 -8.81 -9.46
N CYS A 357 -38.28 -9.41 -10.49
CA CYS A 357 -37.00 -8.94 -11.04
C CYS A 357 -37.11 -7.63 -11.85
N CYS A 358 -38.31 -7.07 -12.00
CA CYS A 358 -38.55 -5.91 -12.86
C CYS A 358 -38.16 -4.57 -12.22
N GLY A 359 -38.00 -4.51 -10.89
CA GLY A 359 -37.41 -3.32 -10.25
C GLY A 359 -38.40 -2.20 -9.89
N PHE A 360 -39.69 -2.32 -10.21
CA PHE A 360 -40.68 -1.28 -9.91
C PHE A 360 -41.10 -1.29 -8.45
N VAL A 361 -41.18 -0.10 -7.86
CA VAL A 361 -41.45 0.15 -6.44
C VAL A 361 -42.61 1.14 -6.39
N PRO A 362 -43.86 0.66 -6.24
CA PRO A 362 -45.01 1.54 -6.10
C PRO A 362 -44.97 2.27 -4.76
N TYR A 363 -45.39 3.54 -4.74
CA TYR A 363 -45.44 4.34 -3.51
C TYR A 363 -46.66 5.27 -3.47
N LYS A 364 -47.10 5.60 -2.24
CA LYS A 364 -48.15 6.61 -1.97
C LYS A 364 -47.53 7.93 -1.55
N ASN A 365 -48.32 9.00 -1.63
CA ASN A 365 -47.93 10.27 -1.03
C ASN A 365 -47.62 10.08 0.47
N ASN A 366 -46.40 10.45 0.88
CA ASN A 366 -45.81 10.27 2.22
C ASN A 366 -45.41 8.85 2.62
N SER A 367 -45.32 7.90 1.67
CA SER A 367 -44.74 6.58 1.95
C SER A 367 -43.31 6.69 2.48
N LYS A 368 -42.93 5.77 3.36
CA LYS A 368 -41.58 5.62 3.86
C LYS A 368 -40.82 4.63 2.99
N ILE A 369 -39.79 5.12 2.31
CA ILE A 369 -38.95 4.30 1.45
C ILE A 369 -37.68 3.98 2.22
N GLU A 370 -37.52 2.73 2.65
CA GLU A 370 -36.32 2.28 3.33
C GLU A 370 -35.35 1.65 2.33
N VAL A 371 -34.12 2.18 2.34
CA VAL A 371 -32.97 1.65 1.61
C VAL A 371 -32.07 0.94 2.61
N THR A 372 -31.77 -0.33 2.32
CA THR A 372 -30.93 -1.17 3.16
C THR A 372 -29.86 -1.87 2.34
N PHE A 373 -28.62 -1.82 2.82
CA PHE A 373 -27.50 -2.55 2.24
C PHE A 373 -26.62 -3.16 3.33
N ARG A 374 -25.82 -4.16 2.98
CA ARG A 374 -24.86 -4.79 3.88
C ARG A 374 -23.46 -4.60 3.36
N ALA A 375 -22.61 -3.96 4.17
CA ALA A 375 -21.19 -3.79 3.90
C ALA A 375 -20.40 -4.41 5.05
N TYR A 376 -19.67 -5.48 4.80
CA TYR A 376 -19.09 -6.32 5.85
C TYR A 376 -17.63 -6.67 5.60
N HIS A 377 -16.84 -6.61 6.66
CA HIS A 377 -15.52 -7.22 6.80
C HIS A 377 -15.42 -7.79 8.22
N PRO A 378 -14.91 -9.01 8.44
CA PRO A 378 -15.01 -9.65 9.76
C PRO A 378 -14.32 -8.88 10.90
N GLN A 379 -13.20 -8.20 10.61
CA GLN A 379 -12.45 -7.38 11.56
C GLN A 379 -12.63 -5.86 11.35
N ASN A 380 -13.58 -5.46 10.51
CA ASN A 380 -13.85 -4.07 10.11
C ASN A 380 -12.72 -3.32 9.38
N PHE A 381 -11.75 -4.02 8.78
CA PHE A 381 -10.72 -3.42 7.93
C PHE A 381 -11.22 -3.23 6.49
N ALA A 382 -12.31 -2.48 6.33
CA ALA A 382 -12.80 -2.10 5.01
C ALA A 382 -13.44 -0.71 5.03
N ASP A 383 -13.32 -0.01 3.90
CA ASP A 383 -14.08 1.21 3.60
C ASP A 383 -15.26 0.85 2.69
N LEU A 384 -16.40 1.50 2.86
CA LEU A 384 -17.58 1.39 2.02
C LEU A 384 -17.81 2.68 1.23
N SER A 385 -18.31 2.53 0.02
CA SER A 385 -18.88 3.61 -0.80
C SER A 385 -20.22 3.14 -1.35
N PHE A 386 -21.30 3.71 -0.84
CA PHE A 386 -22.66 3.47 -1.33
C PHE A 386 -23.16 4.67 -2.12
N ARG A 387 -23.66 4.42 -3.34
CA ARG A 387 -24.16 5.46 -4.23
C ARG A 387 -25.52 5.10 -4.78
N ILE A 388 -26.45 6.04 -4.76
CA ILE A 388 -27.72 5.95 -5.48
C ILE A 388 -27.69 6.97 -6.61
N LYS A 389 -27.68 6.49 -7.87
CA LYS A 389 -27.66 7.33 -9.06
C LYS A 389 -29.03 7.30 -9.75
N LYS A 390 -29.62 8.48 -9.94
CA LYS A 390 -30.88 8.66 -10.66
C LYS A 390 -30.65 8.76 -12.17
N GLY A 391 -31.12 7.76 -12.91
CA GLY A 391 -31.11 7.69 -14.37
C GLY A 391 -29.90 8.35 -15.03
N THR A 392 -30.16 9.21 -16.02
CA THR A 392 -29.15 10.02 -16.72
C THR A 392 -28.91 11.40 -16.09
N CYS A 393 -29.64 11.75 -15.03
CA CYS A 393 -29.62 13.08 -14.44
C CYS A 393 -28.55 13.21 -13.33
N ASN A 394 -28.06 14.42 -13.11
CA ASN A 394 -27.25 14.74 -11.95
C ASN A 394 -28.06 15.56 -10.96
N ASP A 395 -28.47 14.94 -9.85
CA ASP A 395 -29.24 15.58 -8.80
C ASP A 395 -28.41 15.68 -7.53
N ALA A 396 -27.81 16.84 -7.30
CA ALA A 396 -26.97 17.09 -6.13
C ALA A 396 -27.75 16.99 -4.81
N VAL A 397 -29.05 17.31 -4.80
CA VAL A 397 -29.87 17.28 -3.59
C VAL A 397 -30.12 15.83 -3.17
N GLN A 398 -30.51 14.97 -4.11
CA GLN A 398 -30.68 13.55 -3.85
C GLN A 398 -29.36 12.88 -3.47
N VAL A 399 -28.28 13.16 -4.20
CA VAL A 399 -26.94 12.63 -3.91
C VAL A 399 -26.48 13.01 -2.50
N ASN A 400 -26.73 14.25 -2.06
CA ASN A 400 -26.35 14.74 -0.74
C ASN A 400 -27.00 13.93 0.40
N LYS A 401 -28.22 13.43 0.17
CA LYS A 401 -28.99 12.63 1.15
C LYS A 401 -28.71 11.13 1.06
N THR A 402 -28.37 10.62 -0.12
CA THR A 402 -28.36 9.17 -0.37
C THR A 402 -26.97 8.55 -0.42
N ASN A 403 -25.96 9.27 -0.90
CA ASN A 403 -24.61 8.72 -1.03
C ASN A 403 -23.87 8.74 0.30
N ALA A 404 -23.33 7.59 0.70
CA ALA A 404 -22.62 7.42 1.96
C ALA A 404 -21.24 6.82 1.74
N LYS A 405 -20.30 7.16 2.63
CA LYS A 405 -18.95 6.60 2.66
C LYS A 405 -18.45 6.50 4.09
N GLY A 406 -17.51 5.60 4.34
CA GLY A 406 -16.86 5.46 5.65
C GLY A 406 -16.30 4.06 5.86
N MET A 407 -15.71 3.80 7.03
CA MET A 407 -15.32 2.45 7.41
C MET A 407 -16.52 1.59 7.78
N VAL A 408 -16.42 0.28 7.58
CA VAL A 408 -17.44 -0.70 7.97
C VAL A 408 -17.52 -0.97 9.49
N ILE A 409 -17.11 0.00 10.31
CA ILE A 409 -17.02 -0.10 11.78
C ILE A 409 -18.18 0.59 12.51
N GLY A 410 -18.76 1.63 11.92
CA GLY A 410 -19.85 2.43 12.49
C GLY A 410 -20.83 2.90 11.42
N ASP A 411 -21.70 3.85 11.77
CA ASP A 411 -22.73 4.41 10.88
C ASP A 411 -22.11 5.09 9.65
N ALA A 412 -22.73 4.94 8.48
CA ALA A 412 -22.23 5.49 7.23
C ALA A 412 -22.81 6.88 6.98
N ILE A 413 -22.01 7.92 7.21
CA ILE A 413 -22.48 9.31 7.14
C ILE A 413 -22.62 9.76 5.68
N THR A 414 -23.75 10.39 5.39
CA THR A 414 -24.08 11.09 4.15
C THR A 414 -23.74 12.57 4.30
N ASN A 415 -23.70 13.33 3.20
CA ASN A 415 -23.30 14.75 3.25
C ASN A 415 -24.28 15.65 4.03
N ASP A 416 -25.53 15.21 4.24
CA ASP A 416 -26.49 15.89 5.12
C ASP A 416 -26.32 15.57 6.62
N GLY A 417 -25.31 14.77 6.98
CA GLY A 417 -24.94 14.49 8.37
C GLY A 417 -25.79 13.44 9.09
N ILE A 418 -26.82 12.87 8.44
CA ILE A 418 -27.72 11.88 9.07
C ILE A 418 -27.18 10.46 8.89
N GLY A 419 -26.88 10.06 7.65
CA GLY A 419 -26.29 8.76 7.35
C GLY A 419 -27.22 7.56 7.47
N TYR A 420 -26.65 6.38 7.18
CA TYR A 420 -27.29 5.08 7.39
C TYR A 420 -26.84 4.50 8.73
N VAL A 421 -27.81 4.02 9.50
CA VAL A 421 -27.57 3.43 10.82
C VAL A 421 -27.12 1.98 10.64
N ARG A 422 -26.01 1.61 11.29
CA ARG A 422 -25.44 0.26 11.23
C ARG A 422 -25.95 -0.61 12.36
N ASN A 423 -26.45 -1.80 12.04
CA ASN A 423 -26.84 -2.81 13.04
C ASN A 423 -25.69 -3.79 13.38
N GLY A 424 -25.99 -4.82 14.20
CA GLY A 424 -25.02 -5.85 14.61
C GLY A 424 -24.56 -6.80 13.51
N PHE A 425 -25.28 -6.87 12.38
CA PHE A 425 -24.98 -7.73 11.22
C PHE A 425 -24.24 -6.99 10.10
N SER A 426 -23.84 -5.74 10.36
CA SER A 426 -23.26 -4.81 9.39
C SER A 426 -24.22 -4.45 8.24
N GLU A 427 -25.51 -4.42 8.54
CA GLU A 427 -26.54 -3.86 7.66
C GLU A 427 -26.74 -2.38 8.01
N TYR A 428 -26.92 -1.59 6.98
CA TYR A 428 -27.01 -0.14 6.98
C TYR A 428 -28.36 0.25 6.40
N SER A 429 -29.18 0.91 7.20
CA SER A 429 -30.55 1.27 6.81
C SER A 429 -30.80 2.77 6.97
N ARG A 430 -31.55 3.34 6.03
CA ARG A 430 -32.05 4.71 6.09
C ARG A 430 -33.41 4.82 5.41
N THR A 431 -34.30 5.59 6.04
CA THR A 431 -35.61 5.91 5.48
C THR A 431 -35.60 7.26 4.76
N PHE A 432 -36.30 7.32 3.63
CA PHE A 432 -36.47 8.48 2.78
C PHE A 432 -37.96 8.72 2.49
N THR A 433 -38.31 9.96 2.20
CA THR A 433 -39.58 10.28 1.55
C THR A 433 -39.45 10.12 0.02
N PRO A 434 -40.56 9.97 -0.73
CA PRO A 434 -40.48 9.93 -2.19
C PRO A 434 -39.81 11.18 -2.77
N ALA A 435 -40.06 12.36 -2.18
CA ALA A 435 -39.44 13.61 -2.60
C ALA A 435 -37.91 13.63 -2.39
N ASP A 436 -37.39 12.96 -1.35
CA ASP A 436 -35.94 12.88 -1.11
C ASP A 436 -35.21 12.12 -2.22
N LEU A 437 -35.83 11.06 -2.75
CA LEU A 437 -35.29 10.25 -3.84
C LEU A 437 -35.59 10.86 -5.20
N LEU A 438 -36.84 11.28 -5.44
CA LEU A 438 -37.27 11.87 -6.72
C LEU A 438 -36.62 13.22 -6.98
N GLY A 439 -36.31 14.03 -5.96
CA GLY A 439 -35.60 15.31 -6.09
C GLY A 439 -36.14 16.17 -7.23
N ILE A 440 -35.33 16.44 -8.25
CA ILE A 440 -35.76 17.20 -9.44
C ILE A 440 -36.93 16.58 -10.23
N CYS A 441 -37.12 15.25 -10.15
CA CYS A 441 -38.20 14.51 -10.81
C CYS A 441 -39.50 14.45 -9.97
N THR A 442 -39.58 15.19 -8.86
CA THR A 442 -40.76 15.15 -7.98
C THR A 442 -42.05 15.52 -8.72
N SER A 443 -41.99 16.40 -9.72
CA SER A 443 -43.17 16.77 -10.54
C SER A 443 -43.67 15.66 -11.46
N GLU A 444 -42.76 14.77 -11.89
CA GLU A 444 -43.10 13.62 -12.74
C GLU A 444 -43.60 12.43 -11.91
N GLY A 445 -43.26 12.41 -10.62
CA GLY A 445 -43.66 11.35 -9.69
C GLY A 445 -42.94 10.02 -9.89
N GLN A 446 -42.06 9.91 -10.88
CA GLN A 446 -41.39 8.65 -11.22
C GLN A 446 -39.93 8.89 -11.59
N ALA A 447 -39.07 7.94 -11.25
CA ALA A 447 -37.66 7.94 -11.67
C ALA A 447 -37.05 6.55 -11.51
N ALA A 448 -36.05 6.25 -12.33
CA ALA A 448 -35.23 5.04 -12.22
C ALA A 448 -33.91 5.35 -11.50
N PHE A 449 -33.45 4.40 -10.71
CA PHE A 449 -32.28 4.50 -9.85
C PHE A 449 -31.39 3.27 -10.00
N ALA A 450 -30.09 3.49 -9.88
CA ALA A 450 -29.08 2.45 -9.71
C ALA A 450 -28.41 2.62 -8.35
N GLU A 451 -28.38 1.55 -7.57
CA GLU A 451 -27.71 1.46 -6.28
C GLU A 451 -26.41 0.69 -6.47
N HIS A 452 -25.29 1.33 -6.18
CA HIS A 452 -23.97 0.73 -6.27
C HIS A 452 -23.29 0.76 -4.91
N LEU A 453 -23.04 -0.42 -4.37
CA LEU A 453 -22.24 -0.62 -3.16
C LEU A 453 -20.87 -1.16 -3.57
N TYR A 454 -19.82 -0.48 -3.13
CA TYR A 454 -18.45 -0.97 -3.18
C TYR A 454 -17.90 -1.06 -1.76
N VAL A 455 -17.30 -2.20 -1.41
CA VAL A 455 -16.62 -2.42 -0.14
C VAL A 455 -15.17 -2.76 -0.44
N ASN A 456 -14.28 -1.83 -0.09
CA ASN A 456 -12.84 -1.87 -0.30
C ASN A 456 -12.16 -2.45 0.94
N ALA A 457 -11.51 -3.61 0.81
CA ALA A 457 -10.68 -4.15 1.89
C ALA A 457 -9.45 -3.26 2.07
N LEU A 458 -9.06 -2.99 3.32
CA LEU A 458 -7.92 -2.12 3.60
C LEU A 458 -6.58 -2.86 3.57
N ALA A 459 -6.59 -4.19 3.40
CA ALA A 459 -5.38 -5.00 3.42
C ALA A 459 -4.40 -4.60 2.31
N THR A 460 -3.11 -4.57 2.66
CA THR A 460 -2.02 -4.27 1.72
C THR A 460 -0.97 -5.36 1.73
N ASN A 461 -0.34 -5.62 0.58
CA ASN A 461 0.87 -6.45 0.55
C ASN A 461 2.15 -5.63 0.83
N GLY A 462 2.02 -4.38 1.28
CA GLY A 462 3.13 -3.46 1.48
C GLY A 462 3.45 -2.59 0.27
N ASN A 463 3.05 -2.99 -0.95
CA ASN A 463 3.23 -2.18 -2.17
C ASN A 463 1.93 -1.48 -2.58
N GLN A 464 0.85 -2.23 -2.56
CA GLN A 464 -0.47 -1.79 -3.02
C GLN A 464 -1.57 -2.40 -2.15
N GLU A 465 -2.76 -1.83 -2.25
CA GLU A 465 -4.00 -2.42 -1.72
C GLU A 465 -4.33 -3.73 -2.46
N ILE A 466 -4.93 -4.69 -1.76
CA ILE A 466 -5.25 -6.01 -2.32
C ILE A 466 -6.70 -6.01 -2.83
N ASN A 467 -6.90 -5.47 -4.03
CA ASN A 467 -8.24 -5.34 -4.65
C ASN A 467 -8.99 -6.68 -4.81
N ALA A 468 -8.28 -7.81 -4.78
CA ALA A 468 -8.88 -9.15 -4.83
C ALA A 468 -9.75 -9.47 -3.59
N TYR A 469 -9.65 -8.69 -2.51
CA TYR A 469 -10.46 -8.85 -1.30
C TYR A 469 -11.72 -7.95 -1.30
N ASP A 470 -11.87 -7.13 -2.32
CA ASP A 470 -13.00 -6.21 -2.46
C ASP A 470 -14.26 -6.93 -2.90
N SER A 471 -15.41 -6.30 -2.66
CA SER A 471 -16.71 -6.79 -3.09
C SER A 471 -17.56 -5.63 -3.55
N SER A 472 -18.40 -5.89 -4.55
CA SER A 472 -19.36 -4.90 -5.05
C SER A 472 -20.70 -5.52 -5.36
N LYS A 473 -21.74 -4.68 -5.31
CA LYS A 473 -23.09 -5.04 -5.70
C LYS A 473 -23.74 -3.87 -6.43
N LEU A 474 -24.41 -4.19 -7.54
CA LEU A 474 -25.23 -3.27 -8.31
C LEU A 474 -26.66 -3.80 -8.35
N VAL A 475 -27.62 -2.96 -7.98
CA VAL A 475 -29.06 -3.21 -8.09
C VAL A 475 -29.70 -1.98 -8.73
N ALA A 476 -30.87 -2.15 -9.34
CA ALA A 476 -31.65 -1.05 -9.87
C ALA A 476 -33.10 -1.15 -9.41
N PHE A 477 -33.73 0.00 -9.23
CA PHE A 477 -35.16 0.11 -8.94
C PHE A 477 -35.76 1.35 -9.61
N ALA A 478 -37.07 1.37 -9.80
CA ALA A 478 -37.80 2.53 -10.31
C ALA A 478 -38.96 2.84 -9.35
N LEU A 479 -39.05 4.11 -8.92
CA LEU A 479 -40.20 4.57 -8.16
C LEU A 479 -41.33 4.92 -9.13
N GLU A 480 -42.53 4.44 -8.84
CA GLU A 480 -43.75 4.79 -9.55
C GLU A 480 -44.88 5.10 -8.56
N PRO A 481 -45.73 6.10 -8.82
CA PRO A 481 -46.88 6.35 -7.97
C PRO A 481 -47.90 5.22 -8.12
N GLU A 482 -48.54 4.81 -7.02
CA GLU A 482 -49.65 3.84 -7.02
C GLU A 482 -50.92 4.36 -7.71
#